data_AF-T0TLY4-F1
#
_entry.id   AF-T0TLY4-F1
#
_cell.length_a   1.000
_cell.length_b   1.000
_cell.length_c   1.000
_cell.angle_alpha   90.00
_cell.angle_beta   90.00
_cell.angle_gamma   90.00
#
_symmetry.space_group_name_H-M   'P 1'
#
loop_
_entity.id
_entity.type
_entity.pdbx_description
1 polymer ?
#
loop_
_entity_poly.entity_id
_entity_poly.type
_entity_poly.pdbx_seq_one_letter_code
_entity_poly.pdbx_strand_id
1 'polypeptide(L)' 'MSENNMKHRSSVYDSMVKSPNRAMLRATGMTDDSFEKPIVGVISTWAENTPCNIHLHGFWSNCQRRC' A
#
# COMPACT_ATOMS: atom_id res chain seq x y z
N MET A 1 10.46 -26.28 -3.10
CA MET A 1 9.91 -25.08 -3.76
C MET A 1 9.32 -24.23 -2.66
N SER A 2 9.90 -23.06 -2.36
CA SER A 2 9.38 -22.19 -1.30
C SER A 2 8.00 -21.70 -1.72
N GLU A 3 6.97 -21.97 -0.93
CA GLU A 3 5.65 -21.37 -1.13
C GLU A 3 5.80 -19.85 -1.09
N ASN A 4 5.40 -19.17 -2.18
CA ASN A 4 5.40 -17.72 -2.26
C ASN A 4 4.35 -17.17 -1.30
N ASN A 5 4.74 -16.97 -0.04
CA ASN A 5 3.89 -16.35 0.96
C ASN A 5 3.83 -14.84 0.66
N MET A 6 2.88 -14.45 -0.19
CA MET A 6 2.59 -13.05 -0.57
C MET A 6 2.34 -12.15 0.65
N LYS A 7 2.00 -12.76 1.79
CA LYS A 7 2.07 -12.16 3.13
C LYS A 7 3.42 -12.53 3.73
N HIS A 8 4.48 -11.80 3.40
CA HIS A 8 5.73 -11.92 4.16
C HIS A 8 5.46 -11.35 5.56
N ARG A 9 4.88 -12.19 6.43
CA ARG A 9 4.24 -11.92 7.74
C ARG A 9 4.45 -10.50 8.21
N SER A 10 3.43 -9.66 8.03
CA SER A 10 3.48 -8.24 8.33
C SER A 10 3.79 -8.02 9.81
N SER A 11 5.08 -7.87 10.09
CA SER A 11 5.62 -7.48 11.39
C SER A 11 5.07 -6.13 11.83
N VAL A 12 4.29 -5.43 11.01
CA VAL A 12 3.67 -4.15 11.31
C VAL A 12 2.30 -4.29 11.96
N TYR A 13 1.51 -5.34 11.68
CA TYR A 13 0.10 -5.38 12.13
C TYR A 13 -0.44 -6.73 12.64
N ASP A 14 0.32 -7.82 12.56
CA ASP A 14 -0.19 -9.17 12.87
C ASP A 14 -0.35 -9.47 14.39
N SER A 15 0.32 -8.73 15.28
CA SER A 15 0.28 -9.00 16.74
C SER A 15 -0.73 -8.13 17.50
N MET A 16 -1.18 -8.62 18.66
CA MET A 16 -2.05 -7.85 19.57
C MET A 16 -1.41 -6.54 20.03
N VAL A 17 -0.09 -6.54 20.25
CA VAL A 17 0.68 -5.34 20.61
C VAL A 17 0.64 -4.27 19.49
N LYS A 18 0.36 -4.66 18.26
CA LYS A 18 0.28 -3.78 17.07
C LYS A 18 -1.15 -3.33 16.74
N SER A 19 -2.06 -3.46 17.71
CA SER A 19 -3.44 -2.93 17.58
C SER A 19 -3.49 -1.43 17.22
N PRO A 20 -2.60 -0.55 17.73
CA PRO A 20 -2.57 0.85 17.30
C PRO A 20 -2.25 1.02 15.80
N ASN A 21 -1.34 0.20 15.25
CA ASN A 21 -1.00 0.25 13.83
C ASN A 21 -2.21 -0.12 12.95
N ARG A 22 -2.99 -1.13 13.37
CA ARG A 22 -4.25 -1.48 12.69
C ARG A 22 -5.28 -0.35 12.78
N ALA A 23 -5.36 0.36 13.91
CA ALA A 23 -6.25 1.51 14.04
C ALA A 23 -5.89 2.62 13.05
N MET A 24 -4.60 2.93 12.88
CA MET A 24 -4.12 3.92 11.90
C MET A 24 -4.42 3.50 10.46
N LEU A 25 -4.22 2.22 10.12
CA LEU A 25 -4.53 1.69 8.78
C LEU A 25 -6.05 1.68 8.50
N ARG A 26 -6.89 1.45 9.52
CA ARG A 26 -8.35 1.58 9.37
C ARG A 26 -8.77 3.02 9.13
N ALA A 27 -8.09 3.99 9.75
CA ALA A 27 -8.37 5.41 9.54
C ALA A 27 -8.12 5.88 8.10
N THR A 28 -7.25 5.20 7.33
CA THR A 28 -7.02 5.49 5.91
C THR A 28 -8.01 4.80 4.97
N GLY A 29 -8.96 4.02 5.51
CA GLY A 29 -9.97 3.29 4.74
C GLY A 29 -9.67 1.82 4.51
N MET A 30 -8.62 1.24 5.12
CA MET A 30 -8.39 -0.21 5.04
C MET A 30 -9.41 -0.99 5.88
N THR A 31 -9.98 -2.03 5.29
CA THR A 31 -10.90 -2.96 5.95
C THR A 31 -10.20 -4.22 6.43
N ASP A 32 -10.91 -5.07 7.16
CA ASP A 32 -10.34 -6.33 7.64
C ASP A 32 -9.93 -7.26 6.46
N ASP A 33 -10.73 -7.30 5.40
CA ASP A 33 -10.39 -8.00 4.14
C ASP A 33 -9.12 -7.47 3.47
N SER A 34 -8.78 -6.20 3.69
CA SER A 34 -7.58 -5.57 3.14
C SER A 34 -6.31 -6.04 3.83
N PHE A 35 -6.38 -6.48 5.09
CA PHE A 35 -5.24 -7.09 5.80
C PHE A 35 -4.92 -8.50 5.31
N GLU A 36 -5.86 -9.14 4.61
CA GLU A 36 -5.62 -10.41 3.95
C GLU A 36 -4.93 -10.28 2.59
N LYS A 37 -4.91 -9.07 2.03
CA LYS A 37 -4.23 -8.77 0.76
C LYS A 37 -2.82 -8.24 1.01
N PRO A 38 -1.87 -8.46 0.08
CA PRO A 38 -0.56 -7.84 0.19
C PRO A 38 -0.70 -6.31 0.08
N ILE A 39 -0.04 -5.58 0.98
CA ILE A 39 0.00 -4.11 0.91
C ILE A 39 1.06 -3.72 -0.13
N VAL A 40 0.62 -3.10 -1.22
CA VAL A 40 1.48 -2.61 -2.30
C VAL A 40 1.63 -1.11 -2.17
N GLY A 41 2.84 -0.66 -1.82
CA GLY A 41 3.21 0.74 -1.89
C GLY A 41 3.49 1.12 -3.33
N VAL A 42 2.58 1.84 -3.97
CA VAL A 42 2.91 2.52 -5.23
C VAL A 42 3.74 3.75 -4.83
N ILE A 43 4.78 4.15 -5.58
CA ILE A 43 5.49 5.42 -5.36
C ILE A 43 5.54 6.21 -6.68
N SER A 44 5.25 7.51 -6.63
CA SER A 44 5.32 8.42 -7.78
C SER A 44 6.20 9.62 -7.45
N THR A 45 7.09 9.99 -8.38
CA THR A 45 7.93 11.19 -8.31
C THR A 45 7.30 12.36 -9.07
N TRP A 46 5.97 12.45 -9.09
CA TRP A 46 5.26 13.54 -9.74
C TRP A 46 5.71 14.90 -9.20
N ALA A 47 6.00 15.83 -10.12
CA ALA A 47 6.37 17.20 -9.81
C ALA A 47 5.88 18.12 -10.92
N GLU A 48 5.35 19.29 -10.55
CA GLU A 48 4.88 20.32 -11.49
C GLU A 48 6.04 21.17 -12.05
N ASN A 49 7.16 21.21 -11.33
CA ASN A 49 8.29 22.09 -11.64
C ASN A 49 9.15 21.62 -12.82
N THR A 50 8.99 20.37 -13.27
CA THR A 50 9.76 19.79 -14.38
C THR A 50 8.85 19.04 -15.36
N PRO A 51 9.05 19.19 -16.67
CA PRO A 51 8.19 18.56 -17.68
C PRO A 51 8.32 17.02 -17.70
N CYS A 52 9.41 16.47 -17.17
CA CYS A 52 9.65 15.03 -17.13
C CYS A 52 8.69 14.27 -16.21
N ASN A 53 8.16 14.90 -15.16
CA ASN A 53 7.40 14.21 -14.12
C ASN A 53 5.92 14.60 -14.07
N ILE A 54 5.50 15.63 -14.81
CA ILE A 54 4.14 16.15 -14.75
C ILE A 54 3.08 15.12 -15.21
N HIS A 55 3.42 14.24 -16.15
CA HIS A 55 2.51 13.22 -16.69
C HIS A 55 2.26 12.04 -15.71
N LEU A 56 3.05 11.92 -14.64
CA LEU A 56 2.95 10.80 -13.69
C LEU A 56 1.70 10.88 -12.80
N HIS A 57 1.02 12.03 -12.74
CA HIS A 57 -0.18 12.23 -11.94
C HIS A 57 -1.31 11.26 -12.32
N GLY A 58 -1.64 11.18 -13.61
CA GLY A 58 -2.70 10.30 -14.09
C GLY A 58 -2.31 8.82 -14.01
N PHE A 59 -1.05 8.52 -14.33
CA PHE A 59 -0.52 7.16 -14.32
C PHE A 59 -0.59 6.51 -12.93
N TRP A 60 -0.20 7.27 -11.90
CA TRP A 60 -0.29 6.86 -10.50
C TRP A 60 -1.69 6.34 -10.14
N SER A 61 -2.72 7.12 -10.47
CA SER A 61 -4.11 6.81 -10.10
C SER A 61 -4.62 5.50 -10.74
N ASN A 62 -4.06 5.13 -11.89
CA ASN A 62 -4.41 3.90 -12.59
C ASN A 62 -3.69 2.69 -11.98
N CYS A 63 -2.44 2.85 -11.56
CA CYS A 63 -1.73 1.81 -10.82
C CYS A 63 -2.44 1.51 -9.50
N GLN A 64 -2.82 2.53 -8.74
CA GLN A 64 -3.48 2.34 -7.44
C GLN A 64 -4.83 1.62 -7.54
N ARG A 65 -5.61 1.84 -8.61
CA ARG A 65 -6.90 1.17 -8.82
C ARG A 65 -6.81 -0.28 -9.29
N ARG A 66 -5.65 -0.71 -9.79
CA ARG A 66 -5.42 -2.05 -10.34
C ARG A 66 -4.71 -3.00 -9.39
N CYS A 67 -4.13 -2.47 -8.32
CA CYS A 67 -3.57 -3.24 -7.21
C CYS A 67 -4.67 -3.60 -6.21
#